data_AF-E9RYE8-F1
#
_entry.id   AF-E9RYE8-F1
#
_cell.length_a   1.000
_cell.length_b   1.000
_cell.length_c   1.000
_cell.angle_alpha   90.00
_cell.angle_beta   90.00
_cell.angle_gamma   90.00
#
_symmetry.space_group_name_H-M   'P 1'
#
loop_
_entity.id
_entity.type
_entity.pdbx_description
1 polymer ?
#
loop_
_entity_poly.entity_id
_entity_poly.type
_entity_poly.pdbx_seq_one_letter_code
_entity_poly.pdbx_strand_id
1 'polypeptide(L)'
;MKKTPITDYANVRKTGLAAITLREDDELIEVKITDNEKDIIMVTKYGQCIRFKEQDVRSTGRTSMGVRGMNLSDRDEVIGMQLHTQGDYLLIASEKGMGKRTAIEEFTCQNRGGKGVKCYKITEKTGNVIGVKAVNEDNEIMIINTEGIVIRMECAGISILGRVASGVKLINLDSNTKVASIAKVRETVAEENAEEKAEVEEAGSEESLELETN
;
A
#
# COMPACT_ATOMS: atom_id res chain seq x y z
N MET A 1 1.19 14.15 5.91
CA MET A 1 0.18 13.73 4.90
C MET A 1 -0.36 14.93 4.15
N LYS A 2 -0.78 14.77 2.90
CA LYS A 2 -1.29 15.89 2.07
C LYS A 2 -2.31 15.37 1.07
N LYS A 3 -3.28 16.21 0.71
CA LYS A 3 -4.23 15.97 -0.39
C LYS A 3 -4.13 17.10 -1.41
N THR A 4 -4.09 16.76 -2.69
CA THR A 4 -3.98 17.72 -3.79
C THR A 4 -4.92 17.28 -4.92
N PRO A 5 -5.65 18.21 -5.59
CA PRO A 5 -6.52 17.86 -6.71
C PRO A 5 -5.71 17.21 -7.84
N ILE A 6 -6.26 16.19 -8.49
CA ILE A 6 -5.57 15.50 -9.60
C ILE A 6 -5.32 16.44 -10.79
N THR A 7 -6.18 17.45 -10.97
CA THR A 7 -6.05 18.48 -12.00
C THR A 7 -4.77 19.30 -11.89
N ASP A 8 -4.18 19.42 -10.69
CA ASP A 8 -2.89 20.10 -10.51
C ASP A 8 -1.73 19.34 -11.15
N TYR A 9 -1.95 18.07 -11.52
CA TYR A 9 -1.00 17.21 -12.21
C TYR A 9 -1.34 17.01 -13.71
N ALA A 10 -2.30 17.75 -14.26
CA ALA A 10 -2.71 17.58 -15.67
C ALA A 10 -1.57 17.82 -16.69
N ASN A 11 -0.63 18.72 -16.37
CA ASN A 11 0.47 19.10 -17.26
C ASN A 11 1.83 18.64 -16.69
N VAL A 12 2.15 17.35 -16.83
CA VAL A 12 3.42 16.77 -16.39
C VAL A 12 4.53 17.05 -17.40
N ARG A 13 5.68 17.54 -16.91
CA ARG A 13 6.87 17.79 -17.74
C ARG A 13 7.78 16.56 -17.75
N LYS A 14 8.64 16.42 -18.76
CA LYS A 14 9.67 15.36 -18.80
C LYS A 14 10.60 15.36 -17.57
N THR A 15 10.84 16.53 -16.97
CA THR A 15 11.64 16.69 -15.75
C THR A 15 10.88 16.36 -14.46
N GLY A 16 9.62 15.93 -14.56
CA GLY A 16 8.74 15.72 -13.42
C GLY A 16 8.16 17.02 -12.85
N LEU A 17 7.41 16.88 -11.76
CA LEU A 17 6.76 17.96 -11.02
C LEU A 17 6.96 17.74 -9.52
N ALA A 18 7.23 18.81 -8.77
CA ALA A 18 7.25 18.75 -7.31
C ALA A 18 5.85 18.37 -6.80
N ALA A 19 5.74 17.28 -6.04
CA ALA A 19 4.48 16.73 -5.59
C ALA A 19 4.20 16.97 -4.10
N ILE A 20 5.22 17.24 -3.28
CA ILE A 20 5.13 17.57 -1.85
C ILE A 20 6.47 18.18 -1.43
N THR A 21 6.47 19.09 -0.46
CA THR A 21 7.70 19.56 0.18
C THR A 21 7.97 18.69 1.42
N LEU A 22 9.11 18.01 1.44
CA LEU A 22 9.55 17.17 2.54
C LEU A 22 10.63 17.89 3.37
N ARG A 23 10.74 17.50 4.65
CA ARG A 23 11.89 17.85 5.49
C ARG A 23 13.05 16.92 5.15
N GLU A 24 14.26 17.28 5.55
CA GLU A 24 15.47 16.49 5.25
C GLU A 24 15.38 15.05 5.79
N ASP A 25 14.77 14.86 6.96
CA ASP A 25 14.61 13.55 7.62
C ASP A 25 13.24 12.90 7.33
N ASP A 26 12.55 13.27 6.25
CA ASP A 26 11.22 12.76 5.92
C ASP A 26 11.18 12.15 4.51
N GLU A 27 10.36 11.13 4.33
CA GLU A 27 10.23 10.41 3.07
C GLU A 27 8.77 10.14 2.69
N LEU A 28 8.51 10.08 1.39
CA LEU A 28 7.20 9.74 0.88
C LEU A 28 7.03 8.21 0.82
N ILE A 29 6.25 7.66 1.73
CA ILE A 29 6.04 6.21 1.81
C ILE A 29 4.93 5.65 0.91
N GLU A 30 3.88 6.43 0.63
CA GLU A 30 2.69 5.93 -0.07
C GLU A 30 1.87 7.07 -0.69
N VAL A 31 1.26 6.81 -1.85
CA VAL A 31 0.33 7.71 -2.55
C VAL A 31 -0.91 6.94 -2.95
N LYS A 32 -2.09 7.51 -2.73
CA LYS A 32 -3.37 6.92 -3.14
C LYS A 32 -4.27 7.96 -3.81
N ILE A 33 -5.03 7.52 -4.80
CA ILE A 33 -6.10 8.31 -5.42
C ILE A 33 -7.38 8.12 -4.60
N THR A 34 -8.11 9.21 -4.42
CA THR A 34 -9.32 9.23 -3.60
C THR A 34 -10.30 10.28 -4.11
N ASP A 35 -11.53 10.24 -3.62
CA ASP A 35 -12.71 10.98 -4.09
C ASP A 35 -13.39 11.80 -2.99
N ASN A 36 -12.74 12.02 -1.84
CA ASN A 36 -13.28 12.65 -0.63
C ASN A 36 -14.32 11.85 0.15
N GLU A 37 -14.52 10.57 -0.17
CA GLU A 37 -15.49 9.71 0.53
C GLU A 37 -14.80 8.59 1.32
N LYS A 38 -13.47 8.53 1.31
CA LYS A 38 -12.71 7.42 1.88
C LYS A 38 -12.14 7.75 3.25
N ASP A 39 -12.14 6.75 4.13
CA ASP A 39 -11.27 6.74 5.29
C ASP A 39 -9.84 6.35 4.92
N ILE A 40 -8.90 7.03 5.57
CA ILE A 40 -7.47 6.76 5.48
C ILE A 40 -7.06 5.98 6.72
N ILE A 41 -6.35 4.88 6.49
CA ILE A 41 -5.77 4.03 7.52
C ILE A 41 -4.25 4.18 7.43
N MET A 42 -3.59 4.48 8.55
CA MET A 42 -2.13 4.53 8.63
C MET A 42 -1.65 3.63 9.75
N VAL A 43 -0.58 2.87 9.50
CA VAL A 43 0.01 1.94 10.47
C VAL A 43 1.47 2.28 10.71
N THR A 44 1.90 2.17 11.96
CA THR A 44 3.28 2.46 12.37
C THR A 44 4.10 1.21 12.58
N LYS A 45 5.42 1.39 12.54
CA LYS A 45 6.43 0.37 12.87
C LYS A 45 6.18 -0.29 14.22
N TYR A 46 5.77 0.50 15.22
CA TYR A 46 5.45 -0.01 16.56
C TYR A 46 4.02 -0.53 16.75
N GLY A 47 3.30 -0.76 15.65
CA GLY A 47 2.00 -1.43 15.67
C GLY A 47 0.86 -0.56 16.18
N GLN A 48 0.93 0.76 15.98
CA GLN A 48 -0.22 1.65 16.12
C GLN A 48 -0.93 1.82 14.78
N CYS A 49 -2.24 2.01 14.82
CA CYS A 49 -3.08 2.26 13.66
C CYS A 49 -4.04 3.41 13.94
N ILE A 50 -4.16 4.35 13.00
CA ILE A 50 -5.21 5.37 13.02
C ILE A 50 -6.06 5.22 11.76
N ARG A 51 -7.37 5.32 11.92
CA ARG A 51 -8.34 5.47 10.84
C ARG A 51 -9.03 6.81 11.01
N PHE A 52 -9.07 7.64 9.98
CA PHE A 52 -9.78 8.91 10.00
C PHE A 52 -10.33 9.24 8.61
N LYS A 53 -11.34 10.11 8.55
CA LYS A 53 -11.95 10.53 7.29
C LYS A 53 -10.98 11.37 6.48
N GLU A 54 -10.86 11.12 5.18
CA GLU A 54 -10.07 11.98 4.29
C GLU A 54 -10.50 13.46 4.35
N GLN A 55 -11.77 13.74 4.64
CA GLN A 55 -12.32 15.08 4.74
C GLN A 55 -11.67 15.92 5.86
N ASP A 56 -11.05 15.28 6.87
CA ASP A 56 -10.25 15.94 7.91
C ASP A 56 -8.94 16.58 7.37
N VAL A 57 -8.62 16.31 6.09
CA VAL A 57 -7.49 16.86 5.36
C VAL A 57 -8.01 17.81 4.30
N ARG A 58 -7.72 19.10 4.48
CA ARG A 58 -8.01 20.10 3.45
C ARG A 58 -7.15 19.85 2.19
N SER A 59 -7.74 20.15 1.04
CA SER A 59 -7.00 20.14 -0.23
C SER A 59 -5.99 21.30 -0.25
N THR A 60 -4.76 21.02 -0.67
CA THR A 60 -3.69 22.01 -0.82
C THR A 60 -2.91 21.80 -2.11
N GLY A 61 -2.25 22.87 -2.58
CA GLY A 61 -1.42 22.82 -3.77
C GLY A 61 -0.21 21.91 -3.63
N ARG A 62 0.37 21.55 -4.78
CA ARG A 62 1.48 20.58 -4.89
C ARG A 62 2.67 20.83 -3.97
N THR A 63 3.14 22.08 -3.86
CA THR A 63 4.37 22.45 -3.13
C THR A 63 4.18 22.69 -1.63
N SER A 64 3.00 22.38 -1.07
CA SER A 64 2.78 22.46 0.37
C SER A 64 3.38 21.25 1.10
N MET A 65 3.70 21.42 2.39
CA MET A 65 4.21 20.34 3.26
C MET A 65 3.11 19.37 3.73
N GLY A 66 1.84 19.77 3.63
CA GLY A 66 0.72 19.02 4.18
C GLY A 66 0.48 19.25 5.68
N VAL A 67 -0.21 18.31 6.31
CA VAL A 67 -0.63 18.34 7.72
C VAL A 67 -0.28 17.03 8.43
N ARG A 68 -0.32 17.03 9.76
CA ARG A 68 -0.06 15.84 10.58
C ARG A 68 -1.16 14.79 10.38
N GLY A 69 -0.82 13.56 10.00
CA GLY A 69 -1.79 12.46 9.91
C GLY A 69 -1.98 11.73 11.25
N MET A 70 -0.88 11.45 11.95
CA MET A 70 -0.84 10.75 13.23
C MET A 70 0.18 11.43 14.15
N ASN A 71 -0.05 11.36 15.45
CA ASN A 71 0.94 11.70 16.46
C ASN A 71 1.79 10.48 16.81
N LEU A 72 3.04 10.47 16.35
CA LEU A 72 3.96 9.34 16.52
C LEU A 72 4.62 9.37 17.91
N SER A 73 4.93 8.19 18.42
CA SER A 73 5.80 8.07 19.59
C SER A 73 7.26 8.28 19.17
N ASP A 74 8.14 8.50 20.14
CA ASP A 74 9.57 8.61 19.87
C ASP A 74 10.09 7.38 19.11
N ARG A 75 10.85 7.63 18.04
CA ARG A 75 11.41 6.62 17.12
C ARG A 75 10.39 5.73 16.40
N ASP A 76 9.10 6.07 16.44
CA ASP A 76 8.08 5.40 15.63
C ASP A 76 7.93 6.12 14.29
N GLU A 77 7.55 5.37 13.27
CA GLU A 77 7.40 5.87 11.90
C GLU A 77 6.20 5.21 11.23
N VAL A 78 5.57 5.90 10.28
CA VAL A 78 4.48 5.31 9.49
C VAL A 78 5.08 4.39 8.44
N ILE A 79 4.74 3.11 8.46
CA ILE A 79 5.25 2.09 7.52
C ILE A 79 4.26 1.76 6.40
N GLY A 80 3.04 2.31 6.47
CA GLY A 80 2.09 2.17 5.39
C GLY A 80 0.78 2.91 5.59
N MET A 81 0.12 3.17 4.46
CA MET A 81 -1.16 3.84 4.37
C MET A 81 -2.07 3.07 3.42
N GLN A 82 -3.32 2.82 3.81
CA GLN A 82 -4.34 2.16 2.98
C GLN A 82 -5.63 2.99 3.02
N LEU A 83 -6.48 2.82 2.01
CA LEU A 83 -7.86 3.30 2.07
C LEU A 83 -8.74 2.15 2.57
N HIS A 84 -9.77 2.46 3.36
CA HIS A 84 -10.65 1.43 3.91
C HIS A 84 -11.40 0.61 2.84
N THR A 85 -11.51 1.11 1.61
CA THR A 85 -12.16 0.45 0.47
C THR A 85 -11.25 -0.49 -0.33
N GLN A 86 -9.98 -0.63 0.05
CA GLN A 86 -9.02 -1.46 -0.70
C GLN A 86 -9.05 -2.95 -0.36
N GLY A 87 -9.87 -3.33 0.64
CA GLY A 87 -10.17 -4.71 0.98
C GLY A 87 -10.87 -4.80 2.34
N ASP A 88 -11.37 -5.97 2.68
CA ASP A 88 -12.12 -6.20 3.93
C ASP A 88 -11.21 -6.35 5.15
N TYR A 89 -9.96 -6.76 4.92
CA TYR A 89 -8.97 -7.02 5.96
C TYR A 89 -7.73 -6.16 5.81
N LEU A 90 -7.16 -5.78 6.95
CA LEU A 90 -5.81 -5.26 7.03
C LEU A 90 -4.86 -6.41 7.34
N LEU A 91 -4.06 -6.80 6.34
CA LEU A 91 -2.95 -7.72 6.54
C LEU A 91 -1.77 -6.95 7.14
N ILE A 92 -1.24 -7.47 8.24
CA ILE A 92 -0.10 -6.89 8.97
C ILE A 92 0.96 -7.98 9.09
N ALA A 93 2.19 -7.67 8.66
CA ALA A 93 3.35 -8.55 8.77
C ALA A 93 4.49 -7.86 9.53
N SER A 94 5.26 -8.65 10.29
CA SER A 94 6.41 -8.20 11.06
C SER A 94 7.72 -8.77 10.55
N GLU A 95 8.83 -8.13 10.93
CA GLU A 95 10.17 -8.42 10.40
C GLU A 95 10.64 -9.87 10.63
N LYS A 96 10.08 -10.60 11.62
CA LYS A 96 10.40 -12.02 11.89
C LYS A 96 9.43 -13.01 11.24
N GLY A 97 8.72 -12.60 10.19
CA GLY A 97 7.88 -13.50 9.39
C GLY A 97 6.57 -13.91 10.07
N MET A 98 6.11 -13.12 11.05
CA MET A 98 4.80 -13.29 11.68
C MET A 98 3.80 -12.33 11.03
N GLY A 99 2.52 -12.70 11.01
CA GLY A 99 1.49 -11.81 10.52
C GLY A 99 0.07 -12.34 10.70
N LYS A 100 -0.90 -11.50 10.33
CA LYS A 100 -2.33 -11.79 10.46
C LYS A 100 -3.15 -10.90 9.52
N ARG A 101 -4.39 -11.30 9.29
CA ARG A 101 -5.46 -10.43 8.80
C ARG A 101 -6.29 -9.94 9.99
N THR A 102 -6.69 -8.68 9.99
CA THR A 102 -7.66 -8.13 10.95
C THR A 102 -8.73 -7.39 10.17
N ALA A 103 -10.01 -7.62 10.48
CA ALA A 103 -11.09 -6.94 9.79
C ALA A 103 -10.92 -5.41 9.90
N ILE A 104 -11.09 -4.69 8.79
CA ILE A 104 -10.94 -3.23 8.80
C ILE A 104 -11.94 -2.56 9.74
N GLU A 105 -13.10 -3.18 9.93
CA GLU A 105 -14.16 -2.71 10.85
C GLU A 105 -13.71 -2.67 12.31
N GLU A 106 -12.72 -3.47 12.73
CA GLU A 106 -12.19 -3.39 14.10
C GLU A 106 -11.46 -2.05 14.38
N PHE A 107 -11.06 -1.33 13.32
CA PHE A 107 -10.45 -0.02 13.41
C PHE A 107 -11.54 1.04 13.30
N THR A 108 -12.04 1.51 14.45
CA THR A 108 -13.03 2.60 14.50
C THR A 108 -12.39 3.92 14.05
N CYS A 109 -13.15 4.72 13.32
CA CYS A 109 -12.72 6.06 12.90
C CYS A 109 -12.47 6.97 14.12
N GLN A 110 -11.42 7.78 14.04
CA GLN A 110 -11.00 8.78 15.03
C GLN A 110 -10.68 10.11 14.33
N ASN A 111 -10.43 11.16 15.10
CA ASN A 111 -9.94 12.42 14.54
C ASN A 111 -8.49 12.28 14.06
N ARG A 112 -8.18 12.87 12.89
CA ARG A 112 -6.81 12.97 12.38
C ARG A 112 -5.85 13.58 13.42
N GLY A 113 -4.62 13.07 13.47
CA GLY A 113 -3.56 13.58 14.34
C GLY A 113 -3.56 12.98 15.74
N GLY A 114 -4.46 12.03 16.03
CA GLY A 114 -4.38 11.19 17.22
C GLY A 114 -3.19 10.22 17.19
N LYS A 115 -2.95 9.53 18.31
CA LYS A 115 -1.93 8.46 18.41
C LYS A 115 -2.35 7.15 17.74
N GLY A 116 -3.65 7.01 17.43
CA GLY A 116 -4.22 5.74 16.99
C GLY A 116 -4.39 4.75 18.13
N VAL A 117 -4.65 3.50 17.75
CA VAL A 117 -4.85 2.35 18.65
C VAL A 117 -3.91 1.22 18.27
N LYS A 118 -3.59 0.37 19.24
CA LYS A 118 -2.79 -0.83 19.00
C LYS A 118 -3.46 -1.73 17.96
N CYS A 119 -2.70 -2.11 16.94
CA CYS A 119 -3.11 -2.99 15.83
C CYS A 119 -2.24 -4.24 15.69
N TYR A 120 -1.13 -4.29 16.43
CA TYR A 120 -0.24 -5.43 16.48
C TYR A 120 0.46 -5.51 17.84
N LYS A 121 0.58 -6.70 18.41
CA LYS A 121 1.39 -6.91 19.62
C LYS A 121 2.80 -7.30 19.24
N ILE A 122 3.71 -6.34 19.35
CA ILE A 122 5.15 -6.57 19.20
C ILE A 122 5.67 -7.35 20.40
N THR A 123 6.49 -8.35 20.10
CA THR A 123 7.26 -9.16 21.03
C THR A 123 8.62 -9.44 20.43
N GLU A 124 9.54 -10.00 21.22
CA GLU A 124 10.82 -10.47 20.70
C GLU A 124 10.66 -11.50 19.56
N LYS A 125 9.59 -12.29 19.55
CA LYS A 125 9.33 -13.30 18.51
C LYS A 125 8.81 -12.71 17.21
N THR A 126 8.15 -11.55 17.25
CA THR A 126 7.60 -10.91 16.06
C THR A 126 8.56 -9.91 15.44
N GLY A 127 9.31 -9.20 16.28
CA GLY A 127 9.93 -7.94 15.90
C GLY A 127 8.90 -6.87 15.51
N ASN A 128 9.37 -5.79 14.93
CA ASN A 128 8.55 -4.64 14.51
C ASN A 128 7.70 -4.95 13.27
N VAL A 129 6.62 -4.19 13.09
CA VAL A 129 5.80 -4.25 11.87
C VAL A 129 6.63 -3.72 10.70
N ILE A 130 6.64 -4.46 9.58
CA ILE A 130 7.39 -4.11 8.37
C ILE A 130 6.48 -3.90 7.16
N GLY A 131 5.23 -4.34 7.24
CA GLY A 131 4.33 -4.26 6.10
C GLY A 131 2.86 -4.28 6.49
N VAL A 132 2.09 -3.52 5.72
CA VAL A 132 0.64 -3.48 5.82
C VAL A 132 0.02 -3.40 4.42
N LYS A 133 -1.02 -4.20 4.16
CA LYS A 133 -1.83 -4.12 2.94
C LYS A 133 -3.30 -4.38 3.27
N ALA A 134 -4.19 -3.59 2.67
CA ALA A 134 -5.60 -3.93 2.62
C ALA A 134 -5.79 -5.05 1.58
N VAL A 135 -6.44 -6.13 2.00
CA VAL A 135 -6.59 -7.37 1.22
C VAL A 135 -7.99 -7.96 1.39
N ASN A 136 -8.43 -8.64 0.36
CA ASN A 136 -9.54 -9.58 0.38
C ASN A 136 -8.99 -11.02 0.49
N GLU A 137 -9.88 -12.00 0.61
CA GLU A 137 -9.49 -13.40 0.76
C GLU A 137 -8.85 -13.98 -0.51
N ASP A 138 -9.33 -13.55 -1.68
CA ASP A 138 -8.89 -13.91 -3.03
C ASP A 138 -7.56 -13.27 -3.44
N ASN A 139 -7.06 -12.30 -2.67
CA ASN A 139 -5.79 -11.68 -2.95
C ASN A 139 -4.62 -12.60 -2.57
N GLU A 140 -3.48 -12.39 -3.22
CA GLU A 140 -2.21 -12.96 -2.81
C GLU A 140 -1.23 -11.86 -2.39
N ILE A 141 -0.26 -12.25 -1.57
CA ILE A 141 0.88 -11.40 -1.23
C ILE A 141 2.19 -12.09 -1.57
N MET A 142 3.20 -11.27 -1.86
CA MET A 142 4.60 -11.65 -1.95
C MET A 142 5.33 -11.13 -0.72
N ILE A 143 6.09 -11.99 -0.06
CA ILE A 143 6.99 -11.66 1.03
C ILE A 143 8.41 -11.81 0.52
N ILE A 144 9.23 -10.77 0.71
CA ILE A 144 10.62 -10.75 0.29
C ILE A 144 11.48 -10.66 1.54
N ASN A 145 12.44 -11.56 1.69
CA ASN A 145 13.38 -11.53 2.81
C ASN A 145 14.69 -10.79 2.44
N THR A 146 15.54 -10.57 3.45
CA THR A 146 16.83 -9.87 3.29
C THR A 146 17.87 -10.62 2.46
N GLU A 147 17.61 -11.89 2.13
CA GLU A 147 18.45 -12.72 1.26
C GLU A 147 17.94 -12.76 -0.19
N GLY A 148 16.85 -12.02 -0.48
CA GLY A 148 16.25 -11.97 -1.82
C GLY A 148 15.33 -13.14 -2.14
N ILE A 149 15.01 -13.99 -1.16
CA ILE A 149 14.01 -15.06 -1.33
C ILE A 149 12.62 -14.43 -1.36
N VAL A 150 11.86 -14.79 -2.37
CA VAL A 150 10.50 -14.31 -2.63
C VAL A 150 9.52 -15.45 -2.44
N ILE A 151 8.53 -15.25 -1.57
CA ILE A 151 7.50 -16.25 -1.24
C ILE A 151 6.13 -15.66 -1.58
N ARG A 152 5.37 -16.33 -2.45
CA ARG A 152 3.98 -15.98 -2.77
C ARG A 152 3.04 -16.80 -1.89
N MET A 153 2.00 -16.18 -1.35
CA MET A 153 0.99 -16.84 -0.52
C MET A 153 -0.40 -16.23 -0.70
N GLU A 154 -1.42 -17.08 -0.65
CA GLU A 154 -2.83 -16.67 -0.67
C GLU A 154 -3.24 -16.05 0.67
N CYS A 155 -4.01 -14.95 0.62
CA CYS A 155 -4.51 -14.29 1.82
C CYS A 155 -5.50 -15.18 2.58
N ALA A 156 -6.31 -15.99 1.89
CA ALA A 156 -7.24 -16.93 2.50
C ALA A 156 -6.56 -17.87 3.53
N GLY A 157 -5.31 -18.27 3.27
CA GLY A 157 -4.53 -19.12 4.18
C GLY A 157 -3.99 -18.41 5.43
N ILE A 158 -4.11 -17.08 5.52
CA ILE A 158 -3.59 -16.28 6.65
C ILE A 158 -4.67 -16.09 7.70
N SER A 159 -4.36 -16.40 8.96
CA SER A 159 -5.32 -16.32 10.06
C SER A 159 -5.91 -14.92 10.27
N ILE A 160 -7.22 -14.88 10.47
CA ILE A 160 -7.95 -13.68 10.90
C ILE A 160 -7.91 -13.61 12.42
N LEU A 161 -7.33 -12.55 12.96
CA LEU A 161 -7.14 -12.34 14.39
C LEU A 161 -7.38 -10.88 14.76
N GLY A 162 -7.85 -10.64 15.97
CA GLY A 162 -8.16 -9.30 16.45
C GLY A 162 -6.96 -8.35 16.50
N ARG A 163 -7.24 -7.06 16.68
CA ARG A 163 -6.23 -5.98 16.68
C ARG A 163 -5.02 -6.23 17.59
N VAL A 164 -5.22 -6.71 18.82
CA VAL A 164 -4.12 -6.82 19.80
C VAL A 164 -3.33 -8.14 19.74
N ALA A 165 -3.62 -9.01 18.77
CA ALA A 165 -2.86 -10.25 18.57
C ALA A 165 -1.49 -10.00 17.91
N SER A 166 -0.58 -10.96 18.05
CA SER A 166 0.75 -10.97 17.38
C SER A 166 0.73 -11.69 16.03
N GLY A 167 -0.37 -12.33 15.67
CA GLY A 167 -0.45 -13.12 14.44
C GLY A 167 0.15 -14.53 14.57
N VAL A 168 0.22 -15.20 13.42
CA VAL A 168 0.78 -16.54 13.23
C VAL A 168 2.03 -16.46 12.35
N LYS A 169 2.80 -17.54 12.30
CA LYS A 169 3.97 -17.61 11.42
C LYS A 169 3.50 -17.68 9.96
N LEU A 170 3.94 -16.74 9.13
CA LEU A 170 3.71 -16.74 7.68
C LEU A 170 4.80 -17.53 6.96
N ILE A 171 6.06 -17.32 7.37
CA ILE A 171 7.23 -17.96 6.76
C ILE A 171 8.23 -18.41 7.83
N ASN A 172 9.02 -19.43 7.51
CA ASN A 172 10.20 -19.77 8.30
C ASN A 172 11.37 -18.90 7.85
N LEU A 173 12.06 -18.31 8.81
CA LEU A 173 13.27 -17.53 8.59
C LEU A 173 14.39 -18.12 9.43
N ASP A 174 15.59 -18.12 8.87
CA ASP A 174 16.81 -18.43 9.61
C ASP A 174 17.14 -17.30 10.60
N SER A 175 17.98 -17.57 11.59
CA SER A 175 18.25 -16.64 12.70
C SER A 175 18.80 -15.28 12.27
N ASN A 176 19.44 -15.21 11.10
CA ASN A 176 20.07 -14.02 10.56
C ASN A 176 19.25 -13.33 9.46
N THR A 177 18.06 -13.86 9.15
CA THR A 177 17.23 -13.41 8.04
C THR A 177 15.97 -12.73 8.55
N LYS A 178 15.56 -11.65 7.86
CA LYS A 178 14.34 -10.90 8.18
C LYS A 178 13.48 -10.72 6.95
N VAL A 179 12.20 -10.44 7.15
CA VAL A 179 11.35 -9.89 6.10
C VAL A 179 11.83 -8.47 5.80
N ALA A 180 12.12 -8.21 4.53
CA ALA A 180 12.49 -6.90 4.02
C ALA A 180 11.24 -6.12 3.57
N SER A 181 10.30 -6.77 2.89
CA SER A 181 9.08 -6.13 2.41
C SER A 181 7.95 -7.12 2.14
N ILE A 182 6.73 -6.58 2.02
CA ILE A 182 5.56 -7.30 1.51
C ILE A 182 4.91 -6.51 0.37
N ALA A 183 4.40 -7.21 -0.63
CA ALA A 183 3.64 -6.63 -1.73
C ALA A 183 2.34 -7.41 -1.95
N LYS A 184 1.25 -6.72 -2.28
CA LYS A 184 0.02 -7.36 -2.78
C LYS A 184 0.21 -7.66 -4.26
N VAL A 185 -0.03 -8.90 -4.65
CA VAL A 185 0.00 -9.32 -6.07
C VAL A 185 -1.17 -8.64 -6.77
N ARG A 186 -0.91 -8.08 -7.96
CA ARG A 186 -2.00 -7.58 -8.81
C ARG A 186 -2.68 -8.77 -9.46
N GLU A 187 -4.00 -8.78 -9.41
CA GLU A 187 -4.77 -9.70 -10.26
C GLU A 187 -4.36 -9.44 -11.71
N THR A 188 -3.84 -10.47 -12.36
CA THR A 188 -3.79 -10.50 -13.82
C THR A 188 -5.24 -10.57 -14.25
N VAL A 189 -5.77 -9.49 -14.83
CA VAL A 189 -6.96 -9.60 -15.66
C VAL A 189 -6.63 -10.70 -16.65
N ALA A 190 -7.33 -11.83 -16.56
CA ALA A 190 -7.08 -12.96 -17.44
C ALA A 190 -7.02 -12.43 -18.87
N GLU A 191 -5.95 -12.80 -19.58
CA GLU A 191 -5.73 -12.44 -20.98
C GLU A 191 -6.81 -13.12 -21.85
N GLU A 192 -8.02 -12.57 -21.87
CA GLU A 192 -9.05 -12.88 -22.86
C GLU A 192 -8.99 -11.94 -24.08
N ASN A 193 -7.92 -11.13 -24.22
CA ASN A 193 -7.76 -10.20 -25.35
C ASN A 193 -6.37 -10.30 -26.00
N ALA A 194 -5.79 -11.50 -26.07
CA ALA A 194 -4.55 -11.75 -26.81
C ALA A 194 -4.78 -12.11 -28.29
N GLU A 195 -6.02 -12.41 -28.71
CA GLU A 195 -6.32 -12.78 -30.11
C GLU A 195 -6.78 -11.60 -30.99
N GLU A 196 -7.30 -10.49 -30.42
CA GLU A 196 -7.77 -9.35 -31.22
C GLU A 196 -6.67 -8.34 -31.63
N LYS A 197 -5.43 -8.50 -31.14
CA LYS A 197 -4.31 -7.60 -31.50
C LYS A 197 -3.46 -8.09 -32.67
N ALA A 198 -3.60 -9.35 -33.09
CA ALA A 198 -2.82 -9.89 -34.20
C ALA A 198 -3.41 -9.52 -35.58
N GLU A 199 -4.73 -9.35 -35.70
CA GLU A 199 -5.36 -9.04 -37.00
C GLU A 199 -5.25 -7.56 -37.43
N VAL A 200 -4.97 -6.64 -36.49
CA VAL A 200 -4.83 -5.20 -36.83
C VAL A 200 -3.43 -4.86 -37.34
N GLU A 201 -2.40 -5.64 -37.00
CA GLU A 201 -1.03 -5.42 -37.48
C GLU A 201 -0.76 -5.98 -38.90
N GLU A 202 -1.47 -7.03 -39.34
CA GLU A 202 -1.34 -7.51 -40.74
C GLU A 202 -2.07 -6.60 -41.74
N ALA A 203 -3.26 -6.09 -41.40
CA ALA A 203 -4.05 -5.23 -42.29
C ALA A 203 -3.42 -3.83 -42.54
N GLY A 204 -2.63 -3.31 -41.59
CA GLY A 204 -1.96 -2.01 -41.72
C GLY A 204 -0.67 -2.04 -42.55
N SER A 205 -0.18 -3.22 -42.93
CA SER A 205 1.08 -3.37 -43.69
C SER A 205 0.87 -3.44 -45.20
N GLU A 206 -0.31 -3.87 -45.68
CA GLU A 206 -0.60 -3.95 -47.12
C GLU A 206 -1.04 -2.61 -47.73
N GLU A 207 -1.68 -1.72 -46.96
CA GLU A 207 -2.23 -0.46 -47.50
C GLU A 207 -1.19 0.66 -47.71
N SER A 208 0.06 0.45 -47.29
CA SER A 208 1.15 1.43 -47.41
C SER A 208 2.05 1.25 -48.64
N LEU A 209 1.85 0.20 -49.44
CA LEU A 209 2.69 -0.11 -50.62
C LEU A 209 2.10 0.35 -51.98
N GLU A 210 0.87 0.88 -52.04
CA GLU A 210 0.22 1.26 -53.32
C GLU A 210 0.23 2.77 -53.65
N LEU A 211 0.84 3.64 -52.84
CA LEU A 211 0.85 5.10 -53.08
C LEU A 211 2.14 5.69 -53.66
N GLU A 212 3.12 4.87 -54.02
CA GLU A 212 4.33 5.31 -54.74
C GLU A 212 4.37 4.80 -56.19
N THR A 213 3.32 5.04 -56.99
CA THR A 213 3.47 5.12 -58.46
C THR A 213 2.27 5.82 -59.11
N ASN A 214 2.37 7.15 -59.25
CA ASN A 214 1.89 7.92 -60.41
C ASN A 214 2.34 9.37 -60.32
#